data_AF-A0A7S2Q2D4-F1
#
_entry.id   AF-A0A7S2Q2D4-F1
#
_cell.length_a   1.000
_cell.length_b   1.000
_cell.length_c   1.000
_cell.angle_alpha   90.00
_cell.angle_beta   90.00
_cell.angle_gamma   90.00
#
_symmetry.space_group_name_H-M   'P 1'
#
loop_
_entity.id
_entity.type
_entity.pdbx_description
1 polymer ?
#
loop_
_entity_poly.entity_id
_entity_poly.type
_entity_poly.pdbx_seq_one_letter_code
_entity_poly.pdbx_strand_id
1 'polypeptide(L)'
;SSQSGSSAFGPGQSPAVAGTARRRGVMLRSGARRGGGGGIVDKMIPGYKDKIWAALPAGVRQHKVKSENDAFESSIAQHQKWQSLLLSWKSTEKGFAPSQKFRKPAVDWRRQMERGTMFYGRWYEGPNGTDYRPGNTHDRLANVREPFTDVEWEERKQHRSWDLMRLGYAGLALFLLYRA
;
A
#
# COMPACT_ATOMS: atom_id res chain seq x y z
N SER A 1 11.65 10.26 44.19
CA SER A 1 10.26 9.74 44.21
C SER A 1 10.22 8.47 43.38
N SER A 2 10.53 7.36 44.04
CA SER A 2 10.51 6.00 43.51
C SER A 2 9.12 5.40 43.66
N GLN A 3 8.53 4.89 42.58
CA GLN A 3 7.42 3.93 42.67
C GLN A 3 7.79 2.67 41.91
N SER A 4 8.30 1.72 42.68
CA SER A 4 8.32 0.29 42.45
C SER A 4 6.89 -0.26 42.60
N GLY A 5 6.36 -0.87 41.55
CA GLY A 5 5.10 -1.64 41.59
C GLY A 5 5.38 -3.12 41.38
N SER A 6 5.57 -3.84 42.47
CA SER A 6 5.69 -5.30 42.54
C SER A 6 4.34 -5.93 42.91
N SER A 7 3.86 -6.89 42.12
CA SER A 7 2.91 -7.93 42.53
C SER A 7 3.02 -9.08 41.50
N ALA A 8 3.79 -10.14 41.74
CA ALA A 8 3.54 -11.25 42.66
C ALA A 8 2.18 -11.93 42.40
N PHE A 9 2.16 -12.92 41.50
CA PHE A 9 1.19 -14.01 41.52
C PHE A 9 1.92 -15.32 41.21
N GLY A 10 2.08 -16.15 42.26
CA GLY A 10 2.65 -17.49 42.20
C GLY A 10 1.66 -18.54 41.67
N PRO A 11 2.10 -19.81 41.59
CA PRO A 11 1.48 -20.84 40.76
C PRO A 11 0.23 -21.43 41.43
N GLY A 12 -0.92 -21.21 40.80
CA GLY A 12 -2.21 -21.79 41.19
C GLY A 12 -2.36 -23.23 40.70
N GLN A 13 -2.68 -24.11 41.65
CA GLN A 13 -2.83 -25.55 41.55
C GLN A 13 -3.79 -26.04 40.47
N SER A 14 -3.46 -27.20 39.89
CA SER A 14 -4.25 -27.96 38.93
C SER A 14 -5.50 -28.59 39.58
N PRO A 15 -6.66 -28.60 38.91
CA PRO A 15 -7.67 -29.63 39.16
C PRO A 15 -7.47 -30.80 38.19
N ALA A 16 -7.28 -31.99 38.76
CA ALA A 16 -7.38 -33.25 38.05
C ALA A 16 -8.82 -33.45 37.57
N VAL A 17 -9.01 -33.59 36.25
CA VAL A 17 -10.28 -34.01 35.67
C VAL A 17 -10.10 -35.40 35.09
N ALA A 18 -10.92 -36.31 35.64
CA ALA A 18 -10.95 -37.72 35.39
C ALA A 18 -11.20 -38.09 33.92
N GLY A 19 -10.70 -39.28 33.58
CA GLY A 19 -10.70 -39.86 32.25
C GLY A 19 -12.04 -39.79 31.51
N THR A 20 -11.97 -39.25 30.30
CA THR A 20 -12.76 -39.76 29.19
C THR A 20 -11.78 -39.97 28.05
N ALA A 21 -11.55 -41.24 27.70
CA ALA A 21 -10.75 -41.64 26.55
C ALA A 21 -11.40 -41.08 25.28
N ARG A 22 -11.04 -39.85 24.91
CA ARG A 22 -11.25 -39.34 23.56
C ARG A 22 -10.46 -40.25 22.63
N ARG A 23 -11.17 -41.16 21.97
CA ARG A 23 -10.69 -41.83 20.75
C ARG A 23 -9.98 -40.76 19.92
N ARG A 24 -8.66 -40.88 19.79
CA ARG A 24 -7.87 -40.09 18.86
C ARG A 24 -8.30 -40.51 17.46
N GLY A 25 -9.43 -39.94 17.00
CA GLY A 25 -9.71 -39.87 15.58
C GLY A 25 -8.58 -39.06 14.99
N VAL A 26 -7.70 -39.72 14.24
CA VAL A 26 -6.74 -39.06 13.36
C VAL A 26 -7.58 -38.13 12.49
N MET A 27 -7.55 -36.83 12.80
CA MET A 27 -8.21 -35.82 12.00
C MET A 27 -7.55 -35.86 10.64
N LEU A 28 -8.23 -36.48 9.68
CA LEU A 28 -8.00 -36.22 8.27
C LEU A 28 -8.16 -34.71 8.11
N ARG A 29 -7.05 -33.98 7.93
CA ARG A 29 -7.11 -32.63 7.37
C ARG A 29 -7.36 -32.81 5.88
N SER A 30 -8.54 -33.37 5.56
CA SER A 30 -9.03 -33.42 4.20
C SER A 30 -9.13 -31.97 3.75
N GLY A 31 -8.38 -31.65 2.69
CA GLY A 31 -8.51 -30.35 2.06
C GLY A 31 -9.98 -30.05 1.84
N ALA A 32 -10.43 -28.87 2.27
CA ALA A 32 -11.73 -28.37 1.91
C ALA A 32 -11.82 -28.41 0.39
N ARG A 33 -12.47 -29.44 -0.16
CA ARG A 33 -12.80 -29.53 -1.58
C ARG A 33 -13.84 -28.46 -1.83
N ARG A 34 -13.32 -27.29 -2.16
CA ARG A 34 -14.05 -26.06 -2.47
C ARG A 34 -15.04 -26.36 -3.59
N GLY A 35 -16.34 -26.31 -3.23
CA GLY A 35 -17.45 -25.95 -4.11
C GLY A 35 -17.73 -26.84 -5.32
N GLY A 36 -18.86 -27.54 -5.29
CA GLY A 36 -19.53 -28.06 -6.49
C GLY A 36 -19.80 -29.56 -6.43
N GLY A 37 -20.99 -29.91 -5.92
CA GLY A 37 -21.67 -31.19 -6.09
C GLY A 37 -20.81 -32.44 -6.22
N GLY A 38 -20.66 -33.19 -5.12
CA GLY A 38 -20.20 -34.58 -5.17
C GLY A 38 -20.91 -35.34 -6.29
N GLY A 39 -20.13 -36.02 -7.13
CA GLY A 39 -20.59 -36.67 -8.35
C GLY A 39 -21.82 -37.57 -8.14
N ILE A 40 -22.48 -37.98 -9.23
CA ILE A 40 -23.81 -38.65 -9.20
C ILE A 40 -23.93 -39.76 -8.14
N VAL A 41 -22.85 -40.52 -7.92
CA VAL A 41 -22.75 -41.60 -6.94
C VAL A 41 -22.85 -41.11 -5.49
N ASP A 42 -22.35 -39.92 -5.17
CA ASP A 42 -22.43 -39.29 -3.84
C ASP A 42 -23.86 -38.88 -3.49
N LYS A 43 -24.68 -38.58 -4.51
CA LYS A 43 -26.11 -38.30 -4.37
C LYS A 43 -26.96 -39.56 -4.31
N MET A 44 -26.57 -40.60 -5.05
CA MET A 44 -27.28 -41.89 -5.09
C MET A 44 -27.00 -42.77 -3.86
N ILE A 45 -25.79 -42.72 -3.30
CA ILE A 45 -25.43 -43.48 -2.10
C ILE A 45 -24.68 -42.54 -1.14
N PRO A 46 -25.41 -41.79 -0.30
CA PRO A 46 -24.80 -40.90 0.68
C PRO A 46 -23.81 -41.67 1.57
N GLY A 47 -22.60 -41.12 1.74
CA GLY A 47 -21.57 -41.71 2.59
C GLY A 47 -20.90 -42.99 2.04
N TYR A 48 -21.09 -43.33 0.75
CA TYR A 48 -20.44 -44.52 0.16
C TYR A 48 -18.92 -44.49 0.28
N LYS A 49 -18.31 -43.30 0.22
CA LYS A 49 -16.86 -43.10 0.42
C LYS A 49 -16.42 -43.51 1.82
N ASP A 50 -17.21 -43.21 2.85
CA ASP A 50 -16.91 -43.60 4.23
C ASP A 50 -17.07 -45.11 4.43
N LYS A 51 -18.04 -45.73 3.73
CA LYS A 51 -18.21 -47.19 3.72
C LYS A 51 -17.03 -47.90 3.05
N ILE A 52 -16.59 -47.41 1.90
CA ILE A 52 -15.39 -47.92 1.21
C ILE A 52 -14.15 -47.69 2.08
N TRP A 53 -14.04 -46.52 2.72
CA TRP A 53 -12.95 -46.22 3.63
C TRP A 53 -12.93 -47.16 4.84
N ALA A 54 -14.08 -47.44 5.45
CA ALA A 54 -14.21 -48.36 6.57
C ALA A 54 -13.89 -49.82 6.18
N ALA A 55 -14.23 -50.22 4.95
CA ALA A 55 -13.96 -51.56 4.41
C ALA A 55 -12.50 -51.80 4.04
N LEU A 56 -11.66 -50.75 3.95
CA LEU A 56 -10.25 -50.90 3.63
C LEU A 56 -9.46 -51.49 4.82
N PRO A 57 -8.50 -52.42 4.55
CA PRO A 57 -7.58 -52.93 5.56
C PRO A 57 -6.88 -51.78 6.30
N ALA A 58 -6.63 -51.96 7.60
CA ALA A 58 -6.04 -50.92 8.44
C ALA A 58 -4.67 -50.44 7.90
N GLY A 59 -3.83 -51.34 7.38
CA GLY A 59 -2.55 -51.00 6.78
C GLY A 59 -2.67 -50.12 5.53
N VAL A 60 -3.69 -50.35 4.68
CA VAL A 60 -3.92 -49.54 3.47
C VAL A 60 -4.39 -48.13 3.84
N ARG A 61 -5.25 -48.00 4.87
CA ARG A 61 -5.67 -46.69 5.38
C ARG A 61 -4.50 -45.91 5.97
N GLN A 62 -3.67 -46.56 6.78
CA GLN A 62 -2.48 -45.92 7.36
C GLN A 62 -1.51 -45.47 6.28
N HIS A 63 -1.26 -46.30 5.26
CA HIS A 63 -0.41 -45.94 4.14
C HIS A 63 -0.95 -44.73 3.38
N LYS A 64 -2.25 -44.70 3.06
CA LYS A 64 -2.87 -43.56 2.37
C LYS A 64 -2.76 -42.27 3.18
N VAL A 65 -3.13 -42.31 4.47
CA VAL A 65 -3.03 -41.14 5.35
C VAL A 65 -1.59 -40.66 5.45
N LYS A 66 -0.63 -41.58 5.60
CA LYS A 66 0.78 -41.24 5.66
C LYS A 66 1.25 -40.60 4.36
N SER A 67 0.93 -41.18 3.21
CA SER A 67 1.31 -40.62 1.90
C SER A 67 0.72 -39.22 1.65
N GLU A 68 -0.52 -38.98 2.08
CA GLU A 68 -1.15 -37.66 1.94
C GLU A 68 -0.52 -36.62 2.88
N ASN A 69 -0.19 -37.01 4.12
CA ASN A 69 0.52 -36.16 5.07
C ASN A 69 1.95 -35.86 4.60
N ASP A 70 2.70 -36.88 4.16
CA ASP A 70 4.06 -36.73 3.67
C ASP A 70 4.09 -35.80 2.43
N ALA A 71 3.11 -35.93 1.53
CA ALA A 71 2.96 -35.02 0.39
C ALA A 71 2.69 -33.57 0.84
N PHE A 72 1.80 -33.37 1.81
CA PHE A 72 1.52 -32.05 2.37
C PHE A 72 2.76 -31.44 3.06
N GLU A 73 3.44 -32.20 3.91
CA GLU A 73 4.65 -31.74 4.60
C GLU A 73 5.80 -31.45 3.63
N SER A 74 5.91 -32.21 2.53
CA SER A 74 6.90 -31.93 1.49
C SER A 74 6.71 -30.55 0.84
N SER A 75 5.46 -30.14 0.65
CA SER A 75 5.14 -28.82 0.08
C SER A 75 5.48 -27.68 1.06
N ILE A 76 5.26 -27.88 2.36
CA ILE A 76 5.65 -26.92 3.40
C ILE A 76 7.16 -26.81 3.49
N ALA A 77 7.87 -27.94 3.50
CA ALA A 77 9.32 -27.96 3.51
C ALA A 77 9.92 -27.24 2.30
N GLN A 78 9.30 -27.40 1.12
CA GLN A 78 9.69 -26.65 -0.08
C GLN A 78 9.46 -25.13 0.11
N HIS A 79 8.32 -24.71 0.66
CA HIS A 79 8.06 -23.30 0.97
C HIS A 79 9.08 -22.72 1.97
N GLN A 80 9.44 -23.45 3.01
CA GLN A 80 10.46 -23.02 3.98
C GLN A 80 11.83 -22.87 3.33
N LYS A 81 12.22 -23.77 2.42
CA LYS A 81 13.46 -23.63 1.63
C LYS A 81 13.45 -22.35 0.80
N TRP A 82 12.34 -22.04 0.12
CA TRP A 82 12.18 -20.79 -0.62
C TRP A 82 12.24 -19.56 0.28
N GLN A 83 11.62 -19.62 1.47
CA GLN A 83 11.69 -18.53 2.44
C GLN A 83 13.14 -18.26 2.86
N SER A 84 13.92 -19.29 3.16
CA SER A 84 15.34 -19.15 3.49
C SER A 84 16.15 -18.54 2.34
N LEU A 85 15.88 -18.93 1.09
CA LEU A 85 16.50 -18.35 -0.10
C LEU A 85 16.13 -16.86 -0.28
N LEU A 86 14.86 -16.51 -0.07
CA LEU A 86 14.40 -15.12 -0.19
C LEU A 86 15.00 -14.24 0.92
N LEU A 87 15.16 -14.79 2.13
CA LEU A 87 15.81 -14.08 3.24
C LEU A 87 17.30 -13.87 2.98
N SER A 88 18.01 -14.86 2.44
CA SER A 88 19.41 -14.70 2.06
C SER A 88 19.56 -13.67 0.94
N TRP A 89 18.71 -13.72 -0.08
CA TRP A 89 18.66 -12.73 -1.15
C TRP A 89 18.40 -11.31 -0.63
N LYS A 90 17.45 -11.15 0.30
CA LYS A 90 17.16 -9.85 0.94
C LYS A 90 18.35 -9.30 1.72
N SER A 91 19.16 -10.18 2.32
CA SER A 91 20.38 -9.76 3.01
C SER A 91 21.41 -9.20 2.04
N THR A 92 21.54 -9.81 0.86
CA THR A 92 22.39 -9.32 -0.24
C THR A 92 21.87 -8.00 -0.81
N GLU A 93 20.56 -7.87 -1.04
CA GLU A 93 19.94 -6.63 -1.54
C GLU A 93 20.21 -5.42 -0.63
N LYS A 94 20.31 -5.62 0.69
CA LYS A 94 20.64 -4.52 1.62
C LYS A 94 22.00 -3.90 1.33
N GLY A 95 22.98 -4.68 0.84
CA GLY A 95 24.29 -4.16 0.44
C GLY A 95 24.24 -3.25 -0.79
N PHE A 96 23.20 -3.42 -1.62
CA PHE A 96 22.96 -2.61 -2.83
C PHE A 96 21.83 -1.59 -2.64
N ALA A 97 21.36 -1.40 -1.41
CA ALA A 97 20.28 -0.46 -1.14
C ALA A 97 20.71 0.97 -1.51
N PRO A 98 19.95 1.69 -2.35
CA PRO A 98 20.32 3.03 -2.78
C PRO A 98 20.38 3.98 -1.59
N SER A 99 21.38 4.86 -1.59
CA SER A 99 21.51 5.89 -0.56
C SER A 99 20.31 6.85 -0.58
N GLN A 100 19.91 7.34 0.60
CA GLN A 100 18.80 8.27 0.74
C GLN A 100 19.07 9.64 0.10
N LYS A 101 20.32 9.95 -0.27
CA LYS A 101 20.74 11.25 -0.82
C LYS A 101 20.05 11.57 -2.15
N PHE A 102 19.84 10.56 -3.00
CA PHE A 102 19.27 10.73 -4.34
C PHE A 102 17.86 10.16 -4.44
N ARG A 103 17.15 10.03 -3.31
CA ARG A 103 15.75 9.60 -3.34
C ARG A 103 14.90 10.65 -4.04
N LYS A 104 13.78 10.21 -4.61
CA LYS A 104 12.77 11.11 -5.17
C LYS A 104 12.42 12.19 -4.12
N PRO A 105 12.61 13.50 -4.40
CA PRO A 105 12.39 14.58 -3.45
C PRO A 105 10.90 14.95 -3.32
N ALA A 106 10.02 13.96 -3.41
CA ALA A 106 8.58 14.16 -3.34
C ALA A 106 7.92 13.00 -2.58
N VAL A 107 6.86 13.32 -1.86
CA VAL A 107 6.01 12.34 -1.15
C VAL A 107 4.81 12.01 -2.04
N ASP A 108 4.27 10.80 -1.97
CA ASP A 108 3.06 10.45 -2.70
C ASP A 108 1.83 11.23 -2.20
N TRP A 109 0.88 11.48 -3.09
CA TRP A 109 -0.30 12.30 -2.80
C TRP A 109 -1.18 11.71 -1.69
N ARG A 110 -1.28 10.37 -1.56
CA ARG A 110 -2.07 9.72 -0.50
C ARG A 110 -1.50 10.04 0.88
N ARG A 111 -0.18 9.87 1.06
CA ARG A 111 0.49 10.28 2.30
C ARG A 111 0.40 11.78 2.55
N GLN A 112 0.40 12.62 1.51
CA GLN A 112 0.18 14.05 1.68
C GLN A 112 -1.25 14.36 2.15
N MET A 113 -2.27 13.65 1.66
CA MET A 113 -3.66 13.77 2.12
C MET A 113 -3.81 13.35 3.59
N GLU A 114 -3.29 12.17 3.95
CA GLU A 114 -3.34 11.66 5.32
C GLU A 114 -2.63 12.58 6.32
N ARG A 115 -1.56 13.25 5.88
CA ARG A 115 -0.82 14.23 6.69
C ARG A 115 -1.47 15.61 6.71
N GLY A 116 -2.50 15.86 5.90
CA GLY A 116 -3.09 17.20 5.75
C GLY A 116 -2.15 18.21 5.11
N THR A 117 -1.09 17.77 4.41
CA THR A 117 -0.11 18.64 3.75
C THR A 117 -0.35 18.79 2.25
N MET A 118 -1.39 18.16 1.72
CA MET A 118 -1.70 18.23 0.29
C MET A 118 -2.38 19.55 -0.04
N PHE A 119 -1.80 20.29 -0.99
CA PHE A 119 -2.38 21.52 -1.52
C PHE A 119 -2.92 21.26 -2.93
N TYR A 120 -4.14 21.70 -3.19
CA TYR A 120 -4.78 21.62 -4.50
C TYR A 120 -4.96 23.03 -5.08
N GLY A 121 -4.78 23.19 -6.39
CA GLY A 121 -5.41 24.29 -7.13
C GLY A 121 -4.59 25.53 -7.50
N ARG A 122 -3.28 25.47 -7.77
CA ARG A 122 -2.57 26.62 -8.40
C ARG A 122 -1.51 26.21 -9.43
N TRP A 123 -1.59 26.82 -10.61
CA TRP A 123 -0.69 26.61 -11.76
C TRP A 123 0.39 27.69 -11.91
N TYR A 124 0.28 28.79 -11.16
CA TYR A 124 1.16 29.97 -11.31
C TYR A 124 1.78 30.39 -9.98
N GLU A 125 3.09 30.65 -10.01
CA GLU A 125 3.85 31.29 -8.93
C GLU A 125 3.56 32.80 -8.92
N GLY A 126 3.70 33.44 -7.76
CA GLY A 126 3.47 34.87 -7.61
C GLY A 126 4.62 35.72 -8.13
N PRO A 127 4.39 37.02 -8.35
CA PRO A 127 5.49 37.94 -8.69
C PRO A 127 6.59 37.89 -7.61
N ASN A 128 7.85 38.14 -8.02
CA ASN A 128 9.04 38.19 -7.16
C ASN A 128 9.39 36.88 -6.43
N GLY A 129 9.11 35.71 -7.02
CA GLY A 129 9.42 34.41 -6.42
C GLY A 129 8.59 34.11 -5.16
N THR A 130 7.50 34.85 -4.97
CA THR A 130 6.55 34.57 -3.89
C THR A 130 5.73 33.35 -4.24
N ASP A 131 5.64 32.42 -3.29
CA ASP A 131 4.84 31.21 -3.44
C ASP A 131 3.51 31.45 -2.73
N TYR A 132 2.39 31.12 -3.38
CA TYR A 132 1.04 31.29 -2.83
C TYR A 132 0.71 30.28 -1.71
N ARG A 133 1.73 29.75 -1.01
CA ARG A 133 1.58 28.99 0.23
C ARG A 133 1.16 29.94 1.35
N PRO A 134 0.34 29.47 2.32
CA PRO A 134 -0.03 30.26 3.48
C PRO A 134 1.23 30.85 4.16
N GLY A 135 1.29 32.19 4.27
CA GLY A 135 2.40 32.91 4.88
C GLY A 135 3.54 33.34 3.95
N ASN A 136 3.58 32.91 2.68
CA ASN A 136 4.61 33.27 1.70
C ASN A 136 4.09 34.06 0.48
N THR A 137 2.79 34.35 0.47
CA THR A 137 2.10 35.03 -0.63
C THR A 137 2.36 36.53 -0.62
N HIS A 138 2.65 37.13 -1.79
CA HIS A 138 2.46 38.56 -1.99
C HIS A 138 0.96 38.88 -2.03
N ASP A 139 0.35 39.04 -0.86
CA ASP A 139 -1.09 39.28 -0.77
C ASP A 139 -1.42 40.75 -1.09
N ARG A 140 -1.75 41.01 -2.36
CA ARG A 140 -2.23 42.32 -2.81
C ARG A 140 -3.67 42.61 -2.38
N LEU A 141 -4.42 41.59 -1.94
CA LEU A 141 -5.78 41.71 -1.44
C LEU A 141 -5.80 42.00 0.07
N ALA A 142 -4.68 41.83 0.78
CA ALA A 142 -4.55 42.25 2.17
C ALA A 142 -4.64 43.79 2.32
N ASN A 143 -4.12 44.55 1.35
CA ASN A 143 -4.27 46.00 1.29
C ASN A 143 -5.24 46.40 0.16
N VAL A 144 -6.54 46.22 0.42
CA VAL A 144 -7.63 46.55 -0.54
C VAL A 144 -7.63 48.03 -0.92
N ARG A 145 -7.13 48.91 -0.04
CA ARG A 145 -7.17 50.37 -0.22
C ARG A 145 -6.18 50.83 -1.28
N GLU A 146 -4.95 50.31 -1.24
CA GLU A 146 -3.86 50.67 -2.15
C GLU A 146 -3.11 49.40 -2.57
N PRO A 147 -3.67 48.62 -3.51
CA PRO A 147 -3.08 47.35 -3.94
C PRO A 147 -1.83 47.52 -4.82
N PHE A 148 -1.58 48.74 -5.30
CA PHE A 148 -0.42 49.12 -6.11
C PHE A 148 0.26 50.34 -5.49
N THR A 149 1.58 50.39 -5.59
CA THR A 149 2.34 51.60 -5.26
C THR A 149 2.07 52.68 -6.31
N ASP A 150 2.28 53.94 -5.95
CA ASP A 150 2.08 55.07 -6.88
C ASP A 150 2.93 54.93 -8.15
N VAL A 151 4.16 54.41 -8.02
CA VAL A 151 5.06 54.16 -9.15
C VAL A 151 4.52 53.06 -10.07
N GLU A 152 4.09 51.92 -9.51
CA GLU A 152 3.47 50.83 -10.31
C GLU A 152 2.17 51.32 -10.96
N TRP A 153 1.44 52.23 -10.29
CA TRP A 153 0.20 52.80 -10.80
C TRP A 153 0.45 53.74 -11.99
N GLU A 154 1.48 54.57 -11.95
CA GLU A 154 1.87 55.43 -13.06
C GLU A 154 2.31 54.63 -14.29
N GLU A 155 3.08 53.56 -14.09
CA GLU A 155 3.47 52.64 -15.18
C GLU A 155 2.24 51.96 -15.81
N ARG A 156 1.30 51.47 -14.99
CA ARG A 156 0.09 50.80 -15.48
C ARG A 156 -0.82 51.73 -16.29
N LYS A 157 -0.87 53.03 -15.97
CA LYS A 157 -1.65 54.00 -16.76
C LYS A 157 -1.18 54.07 -18.21
N GLN A 158 0.11 53.81 -18.49
CA GLN A 158 0.68 53.81 -19.84
C GLN A 158 0.18 52.62 -20.68
N HIS A 159 -0.36 51.57 -20.05
CA HIS A 159 -0.83 50.34 -20.70
C HIS A 159 -2.36 50.19 -20.67
N ARG A 160 -3.10 51.29 -20.58
CA ARG A 160 -4.58 51.26 -20.47
C ARG A 160 -5.27 50.74 -21.74
N SER A 161 -4.64 50.93 -22.89
CA SER A 161 -5.16 50.48 -24.19
C SER A 161 -4.08 49.72 -24.95
N TRP A 162 -4.52 48.83 -25.84
CA TRP A 162 -3.63 48.19 -26.79
C TRP A 162 -2.99 49.24 -27.70
N ASP A 163 -1.66 49.25 -27.79
CA ASP A 163 -0.93 50.11 -28.70
C ASP A 163 -1.02 49.53 -30.12
N LEU A 164 -2.08 49.90 -30.84
CA LEU A 164 -2.34 49.46 -32.20
C LEU A 164 -1.26 49.91 -33.18
N MET A 165 -0.56 51.02 -32.90
CA MET A 165 0.53 51.49 -33.74
C MET A 165 1.74 50.56 -33.58
N ARG A 166 2.13 50.21 -32.36
CA ARG A 166 3.20 49.22 -32.11
C ARG A 166 2.84 47.85 -32.69
N LEU A 167 1.60 47.40 -32.52
CA LEU A 167 1.14 46.14 -33.13
C LEU A 167 1.19 46.19 -34.66
N GLY A 168 0.75 47.30 -35.26
CA GLY A 168 0.76 47.52 -36.71
C GLY A 168 2.18 47.53 -37.29
N TYR A 169 3.11 48.27 -36.67
CA TYR A 169 4.51 48.30 -37.10
C TYR A 169 5.21 46.95 -36.91
N ALA A 170 4.97 46.25 -35.80
CA ALA A 170 5.52 44.91 -35.58
C ALA A 170 4.97 43.90 -36.61
N GLY A 171 3.67 43.95 -36.90
CA GLY A 171 3.03 43.10 -37.91
C GLY A 171 3.55 43.38 -39.33
N LEU A 172 3.70 44.66 -39.70
CA LEU A 172 4.25 45.06 -40.99
C LEU A 172 5.72 44.64 -41.13
N ALA A 173 6.54 44.82 -40.09
CA ALA A 173 7.93 44.39 -40.08
C ALA A 173 8.07 42.88 -40.23
N LEU A 174 7.26 42.09 -39.52
CA LEU A 174 7.20 40.63 -39.68
C LEU A 174 6.76 40.22 -41.09
N PHE A 175 5.75 40.89 -41.65
CA PHE A 175 5.28 40.63 -43.01
C PHE A 175 6.36 40.92 -44.07
N LEU A 176 7.07 42.04 -43.94
CA LEU A 176 8.17 42.40 -44.84
C LEU A 176 9.35 41.43 -44.68
N LEU A 177 9.69 41.02 -43.46
CA LEU A 177 10.74 40.02 -43.21
C LEU A 177 10.39 38.64 -43.77
N TYR A 178 9.13 38.22 -43.66
CA TYR A 178 8.66 36.95 -44.21
C TYR A 178 8.64 36.94 -45.75
N ARG A 179 8.46 38.11 -46.38
CA ARG A 179 8.37 38.28 -47.84
C ARG A 179 9.72 38.56 -48.50
N ALA A 180 10.73 38.97 -47.74
CA ALA A 180 12.11 39.16 -48.19
C ALA A 180 12.83 37.82 -48.37
#